data_AF-A0A1L3FFR1-F1
#
_entry.id   AF-A0A1L3FFR1-F1
#
_cell.length_a   1.000
_cell.length_b   1.000
_cell.length_c   1.000
_cell.angle_alpha   90.00
_cell.angle_beta   90.00
_cell.angle_gamma   90.00
#
_symmetry.space_group_name_H-M   'P 1'
#
loop_
_entity.id
_entity.type
_entity.pdbx_description
1 polymer ?
#
loop_
_entity_poly.entity_id
_entity_poly.type
_entity_poly.pdbx_seq_one_letter_code
_entity_poly.pdbx_strand_id
1 'polypeptide(L)'
;MTHALNLTLPIKQDAETLAKLRNLEASFTEKVQPAIAAALKQSRIVHFARVVVIDDKYIQVITEYEGTHQEYTEFFRRALTPIFAAIFSLADTTGLDINDPNAFFEFSKNHNARSLGTATDGSTDISGNPSGWLFSAYDGMTVADILAKLGK
;
A
#
# COMPACT_ATOMS: atom_id res chain seq x y z
N MET A 1 12.39 10.43 5.46
CA MET A 1 11.11 10.59 6.20
C MET A 1 10.24 9.43 5.81
N THR A 2 9.66 8.77 6.80
CA THR A 2 8.81 7.59 6.60
C THR A 2 7.35 8.00 6.49
N HIS A 3 6.65 7.39 5.55
CA HIS A 3 5.23 7.59 5.31
C HIS A 3 4.52 6.26 5.49
N ALA A 4 3.28 6.33 5.97
CA ALA A 4 2.39 5.18 6.01
C ALA A 4 1.25 5.34 5.01
N LEU A 5 0.92 4.21 4.38
CA LEU A 5 -0.31 4.03 3.62
C LEU A 5 -1.08 2.87 4.25
N ASN A 6 -2.26 3.17 4.77
CA ASN A 6 -3.26 2.23 5.26
C ASN A 6 -4.45 2.23 4.30
N LEU A 7 -4.21 1.87 3.05
CA LEU A 7 -5.22 1.84 2.01
C LEU A 7 -6.31 0.85 2.39
N THR A 8 -7.50 1.33 2.71
CA THR A 8 -8.59 0.52 3.25
C THR A 8 -9.80 0.64 2.33
N LEU A 9 -10.15 -0.46 1.67
CA LEU A 9 -11.22 -0.48 0.67
C LEU A 9 -12.37 -1.38 1.13
N PRO A 10 -13.62 -0.89 1.13
CA PRO A 10 -14.77 -1.74 1.34
C PRO A 10 -14.94 -2.69 0.15
N ILE A 11 -15.11 -3.97 0.44
CA ILE A 11 -15.36 -5.01 -0.56
C ILE A 11 -16.85 -5.01 -0.90
N LYS A 12 -17.19 -4.98 -2.20
CA LYS A 12 -18.58 -5.16 -2.64
C LYS A 12 -19.06 -6.55 -2.25
N GLN A 13 -20.26 -6.63 -1.70
CA GLN A 13 -20.80 -7.86 -1.11
C GLN A 13 -21.66 -8.68 -2.10
N ASP A 14 -21.59 -8.37 -3.39
CA ASP A 14 -22.24 -9.16 -4.43
C ASP A 14 -21.48 -10.48 -4.69
N ALA A 15 -22.19 -11.48 -5.18
CA ALA A 15 -21.64 -12.83 -5.36
C ALA A 15 -20.46 -12.89 -6.33
N GLU A 16 -20.44 -12.03 -7.35
CA GLU A 16 -19.36 -11.96 -8.33
C GLU A 16 -18.07 -11.43 -7.67
N THR A 17 -18.18 -10.36 -6.88
CA THR A 17 -17.05 -9.79 -6.14
C THR A 17 -16.50 -10.76 -5.09
N LEU A 18 -17.37 -11.45 -4.34
CA LEU A 18 -16.93 -12.45 -3.37
C LEU A 18 -16.23 -13.63 -4.06
N ALA A 19 -16.66 -14.03 -5.26
CA ALA A 19 -15.95 -15.04 -6.04
C ALA A 19 -14.56 -14.54 -6.50
N LYS A 20 -14.42 -13.26 -6.89
CA LYS A 20 -13.11 -12.64 -7.19
C LYS A 20 -12.20 -12.63 -5.96
N LEU A 21 -12.73 -12.33 -4.78
CA LEU A 21 -11.98 -12.41 -3.52
C LEU A 21 -11.43 -13.81 -3.29
N ARG A 22 -12.26 -14.86 -3.42
CA ARG A 22 -11.81 -16.26 -3.27
C ARG A 22 -10.75 -16.66 -4.30
N ASN A 23 -10.88 -16.20 -5.54
CA ASN A 23 -9.87 -16.43 -6.57
C ASN A 23 -8.55 -15.71 -6.26
N LEU A 24 -8.62 -14.49 -5.72
CA LEU A 24 -7.45 -13.75 -5.27
C LEU A 24 -6.75 -14.49 -4.12
N GLU A 25 -7.48 -14.93 -3.11
CA GLU A 25 -6.95 -15.70 -1.98
C GLU A 25 -6.28 -17.00 -2.45
N ALA A 26 -6.94 -17.77 -3.32
CA ALA A 26 -6.41 -19.03 -3.84
C ALA A 26 -5.13 -18.85 -4.66
N SER A 27 -4.98 -17.72 -5.35
CA SER A 27 -3.81 -17.42 -6.19
C SER A 27 -2.76 -16.54 -5.51
N PHE A 28 -3.01 -16.11 -4.28
CA PHE A 28 -2.19 -15.09 -3.63
C PHE A 28 -0.75 -15.55 -3.43
N THR A 29 -0.56 -16.74 -2.85
CA THR A 29 0.76 -17.31 -2.55
C THR A 29 1.58 -17.56 -3.81
N GLU A 30 0.96 -18.07 -4.87
CA GLU A 30 1.68 -18.51 -6.07
C GLU A 30 1.94 -17.38 -7.07
N LYS A 31 1.05 -16.38 -7.15
CA LYS A 31 1.10 -15.34 -8.19
C LYS A 31 1.34 -13.94 -7.63
N VAL A 32 0.61 -13.56 -6.59
CA VAL A 32 0.60 -12.18 -6.08
C VAL A 32 1.81 -11.92 -5.19
N GLN A 33 2.06 -12.81 -4.22
CA GLN A 33 3.14 -12.67 -3.25
C GLN A 33 4.53 -12.55 -3.92
N PRO A 34 4.92 -13.39 -4.91
CA PRO A 34 6.23 -13.26 -5.55
C PRO A 34 6.40 -11.95 -6.31
N ALA A 35 5.34 -11.47 -6.98
CA ALA A 35 5.36 -10.21 -7.71
C ALA A 35 5.52 -9.00 -6.78
N ILE A 36 4.77 -8.97 -5.65
CA ILE A 36 4.95 -7.97 -4.60
C ILE A 36 6.38 -8.02 -4.06
N ALA A 37 6.88 -9.21 -3.69
CA ALA A 37 8.23 -9.35 -3.14
C ALA A 37 9.32 -8.83 -4.10
N ALA A 38 9.19 -9.10 -5.40
CA ALA A 38 10.10 -8.60 -6.41
C ALA A 38 10.07 -7.06 -6.51
N ALA A 39 8.88 -6.46 -6.54
CA ALA A 39 8.73 -5.00 -6.61
C ALA A 39 9.27 -4.30 -5.34
N LEU A 40 9.00 -4.85 -4.15
CA LEU A 40 9.55 -4.34 -2.89
C LEU A 40 11.08 -4.38 -2.87
N LYS A 41 11.68 -5.48 -3.33
CA LYS A 41 13.15 -5.60 -3.42
C LYS A 41 13.75 -4.58 -4.39
N GLN A 42 13.06 -4.31 -5.50
CA GLN A 42 13.51 -3.34 -6.49
C GLN A 42 13.38 -1.89 -6.00
N SER A 43 12.33 -1.57 -5.23
CA SER A 43 12.07 -0.19 -4.80
C SER A 43 13.13 0.32 -3.82
N ARG A 44 13.65 -0.55 -2.93
CA ARG A 44 14.61 -0.21 -1.85
C ARG A 44 14.16 0.94 -0.92
N ILE A 45 12.86 1.23 -0.89
CA ILE A 45 12.27 2.32 -0.08
C ILE A 45 11.17 1.83 0.86
N VAL A 46 10.74 0.56 0.76
CA VAL A 46 9.65 0.02 1.57
C VAL A 46 10.20 -0.79 2.73
N HIS A 47 9.83 -0.42 3.96
CA HIS A 47 10.20 -1.14 5.18
C HIS A 47 9.42 -2.45 5.32
N PHE A 48 8.11 -2.39 5.07
CA PHE A 48 7.24 -3.56 5.02
C PHE A 48 5.98 -3.24 4.22
N ALA A 49 5.33 -4.29 3.71
CA ALA A 49 3.99 -4.21 3.16
C ALA A 49 3.18 -5.44 3.57
N ARG A 50 1.88 -5.25 3.79
CA ARG A 50 0.93 -6.30 4.17
C ARG A 50 -0.39 -6.08 3.43
N VAL A 51 -0.94 -7.17 2.91
CA VAL A 51 -2.31 -7.21 2.36
C VAL A 51 -3.16 -8.05 3.30
N VAL A 52 -4.32 -7.53 3.72
CA VAL A 52 -5.20 -8.15 4.70
C VAL A 52 -6.64 -8.10 4.20
N VAL A 53 -7.37 -9.19 4.37
CA VAL A 53 -8.83 -9.24 4.23
C VAL A 53 -9.42 -9.24 5.63
N ILE A 54 -10.39 -8.38 5.89
CA ILE A 54 -11.05 -8.23 7.20
C ILE A 54 -12.52 -8.61 7.02
N ASP A 55 -12.90 -9.75 7.58
CA ASP A 55 -14.28 -10.29 7.59
C ASP A 55 -14.96 -10.34 6.22
N ASP A 56 -14.20 -10.51 5.13
CA ASP A 56 -14.66 -10.37 3.73
C ASP A 56 -15.33 -9.03 3.40
N LYS A 57 -15.22 -8.04 4.29
CA LYS A 57 -15.84 -6.71 4.19
C LYS A 57 -14.86 -5.65 3.75
N TYR A 58 -13.58 -5.82 4.06
CA TYR A 58 -12.54 -4.89 3.68
C TYR A 58 -11.33 -5.63 3.15
N ILE A 59 -10.69 -5.04 2.14
CA ILE A 59 -9.31 -5.36 1.79
C ILE A 59 -8.44 -4.16 2.16
N GLN A 60 -7.33 -4.44 2.82
CA GLN A 60 -6.41 -3.43 3.32
C GLN A 60 -5.01 -3.69 2.81
N VAL A 61 -4.35 -2.63 2.31
CA VAL A 61 -2.91 -2.61 2.04
C VAL A 61 -2.26 -1.67 3.04
N ILE A 62 -1.43 -2.23 3.92
CA ILE A 62 -0.67 -1.50 4.93
C ILE A 62 0.79 -1.52 4.50
N THR A 63 1.44 -0.36 4.46
CA THR A 63 2.83 -0.25 4.04
C THR A 63 3.48 0.98 4.64
N GLU A 64 4.77 0.85 4.94
CA GLU A 64 5.62 1.94 5.41
C GLU A 64 6.79 2.09 4.44
N TYR A 65 7.02 3.32 4.00
CA TYR A 65 7.99 3.60 2.95
C TYR A 65 8.60 4.99 3.06
N GLU A 66 9.67 5.20 2.30
CA GLU A 66 10.38 6.48 2.19
C GLU A 66 10.10 7.18 0.86
N GLY A 67 10.45 8.46 0.80
CA GLY A 67 10.30 9.28 -0.40
C GLY A 67 8.89 9.84 -0.52
N THR A 68 8.58 10.48 -1.65
CA THR A 68 7.28 11.13 -1.79
C THR A 68 6.15 10.12 -2.00
N HIS A 69 4.94 10.44 -1.55
CA HIS A 69 3.77 9.61 -1.80
C HIS A 69 3.55 9.38 -3.31
N GLN A 70 3.79 10.38 -4.15
CA GLN A 70 3.62 10.30 -5.60
C GLN A 70 4.60 9.32 -6.25
N GLU A 71 5.90 9.43 -5.93
CA GLU A 71 6.92 8.50 -6.44
C GLU A 71 6.63 7.06 -6.02
N TYR A 72 6.26 6.86 -4.75
CA TYR A 72 5.85 5.55 -4.26
C TYR A 72 4.65 5.01 -5.04
N THR A 73 3.56 5.78 -5.14
CA THR A 73 2.34 5.32 -5.83
C THR A 73 2.59 5.03 -7.30
N GLU A 74 3.39 5.85 -8.00
CA GLU A 74 3.66 5.65 -9.43
C GLU A 74 4.55 4.43 -9.68
N PHE A 75 5.59 4.23 -8.87
CA PHE A 75 6.44 3.05 -8.97
C PHE A 75 5.61 1.78 -8.84
N PHE A 76 4.80 1.68 -7.78
CA PHE A 76 4.02 0.47 -7.52
C PHE A 76 2.86 0.33 -8.51
N ARG A 77 2.21 1.42 -8.94
CA ARG A 77 1.19 1.37 -10.00
C ARG A 77 1.73 0.72 -11.26
N ARG A 78 2.96 1.06 -11.69
CA ARG A 78 3.62 0.46 -12.86
C ARG A 78 4.10 -0.96 -12.62
N ALA A 79 4.73 -1.22 -11.47
CA ALA A 79 5.32 -2.52 -11.18
C ALA A 79 4.27 -3.60 -10.89
N LEU A 80 3.12 -3.21 -10.33
CA LEU A 80 2.09 -4.11 -9.81
C LEU A 80 0.70 -3.84 -10.41
N THR A 81 0.62 -3.24 -11.62
CA THR A 81 -0.67 -2.91 -12.27
C THR A 81 -1.68 -4.06 -12.22
N PRO A 82 -1.31 -5.32 -12.57
CA PRO A 82 -2.28 -6.43 -12.54
C PRO A 82 -2.78 -6.77 -11.12
N ILE A 83 -1.94 -6.57 -10.11
CA ILE A 83 -2.28 -6.84 -8.70
C ILE A 83 -3.21 -5.76 -8.17
N PHE A 84 -2.91 -4.49 -8.42
CA PHE A 84 -3.81 -3.40 -8.05
C PHE A 84 -5.14 -3.50 -8.78
N ALA A 85 -5.14 -3.90 -10.07
CA ALA A 85 -6.39 -4.16 -10.79
C ALA A 85 -7.22 -5.26 -10.10
N ALA A 86 -6.59 -6.36 -9.66
CA ALA A 86 -7.27 -7.43 -8.95
C ALA A 86 -7.84 -6.95 -7.60
N ILE A 87 -7.06 -6.23 -6.79
CA ILE A 87 -7.48 -5.67 -5.49
C ILE A 87 -8.63 -4.67 -5.68
N PHE A 88 -8.49 -3.73 -6.62
CA PHE A 88 -9.48 -2.68 -6.86
C PHE A 88 -10.76 -3.21 -7.49
N SER A 89 -10.69 -4.32 -8.24
CA SER A 89 -11.89 -4.99 -8.74
C SER A 89 -12.84 -5.46 -7.63
N LEU A 90 -12.36 -5.53 -6.38
CA LEU A 90 -13.16 -5.90 -5.22
C LEU A 90 -13.95 -4.73 -4.61
N ALA A 91 -13.61 -3.49 -4.95
CA ALA A 91 -14.17 -2.29 -4.33
C ALA A 91 -15.00 -1.46 -5.30
N ASP A 92 -15.66 -0.42 -4.79
CA ASP A 92 -16.16 0.65 -5.65
C ASP A 92 -15.00 1.57 -6.07
N THR A 93 -14.70 1.54 -7.36
CA THR A 93 -13.60 2.29 -7.97
C THR A 93 -14.12 3.37 -8.89
N THR A 94 -15.35 3.85 -8.67
CA THR A 94 -15.94 4.93 -9.45
C THR A 94 -14.96 6.11 -9.51
N GLY A 95 -14.54 6.48 -10.73
CA GLY A 95 -13.58 7.57 -10.97
C GLY A 95 -12.09 7.19 -10.95
N LEU A 96 -11.74 5.92 -10.72
CA LEU A 96 -10.36 5.43 -10.82
C LEU A 96 -10.04 4.92 -12.23
N ASP A 97 -9.04 5.54 -12.88
CA ASP A 97 -8.30 4.93 -13.99
C ASP A 97 -6.93 4.49 -13.48
N ILE A 98 -6.66 3.18 -13.51
CA ILE A 98 -5.38 2.61 -13.05
C ILE A 98 -4.18 2.99 -13.94
N ASN A 99 -4.44 3.48 -15.15
CA ASN A 99 -3.41 3.95 -16.06
C ASN A 99 -3.09 5.44 -15.88
N ASP A 100 -3.96 6.20 -15.21
CA ASP A 100 -3.75 7.60 -14.87
C ASP A 100 -3.06 7.72 -13.50
N PRO A 101 -1.80 8.21 -13.45
CA PRO A 101 -1.07 8.40 -12.19
C PRO A 101 -1.81 9.31 -11.20
N ASN A 102 -2.48 10.36 -11.67
CA ASN A 102 -3.18 11.30 -10.80
C ASN A 102 -4.46 10.67 -10.23
N ALA A 103 -5.23 9.97 -11.07
CA ALA A 103 -6.43 9.28 -10.60
C ALA A 103 -6.08 8.20 -9.56
N PHE A 104 -5.00 7.44 -9.79
CA PHE A 104 -4.50 6.45 -8.83
C PHE A 104 -4.04 7.08 -7.51
N PHE A 105 -3.28 8.17 -7.58
CA PHE A 105 -2.81 8.89 -6.41
C PHE A 105 -3.97 9.45 -5.58
N GLU A 106 -4.90 10.17 -6.20
CA GLU A 106 -6.05 10.77 -5.51
C GLU A 106 -6.98 9.68 -4.94
N PHE A 107 -7.20 8.58 -5.67
CA PHE A 107 -7.95 7.44 -5.16
C PHE A 107 -7.29 6.84 -3.91
N SER A 108 -5.97 6.62 -3.96
CA SER A 108 -5.20 6.08 -2.83
C SER A 108 -5.23 7.01 -1.62
N LYS A 109 -5.12 8.32 -1.85
CA LYS A 109 -5.24 9.37 -0.83
C LYS A 109 -6.60 9.35 -0.14
N ASN A 110 -7.68 9.30 -0.91
CA ASN A 110 -9.05 9.33 -0.38
C ASN A 110 -9.42 8.06 0.41
N HIS A 111 -8.70 6.96 0.19
CA HIS A 111 -8.89 5.69 0.89
C HIS A 111 -7.77 5.37 1.90
N ASN A 112 -6.87 6.31 2.18
CA ASN A 112 -5.82 6.14 3.16
C ASN A 112 -6.38 6.38 4.57
N ALA A 113 -6.58 5.32 5.34
CA ALA A 113 -7.03 5.46 6.72
C ALA A 113 -5.93 6.08 7.59
N ARG A 114 -6.28 7.10 8.38
CA ARG A 114 -5.33 7.75 9.29
C ARG A 114 -4.98 6.82 10.47
N SER A 115 -3.68 6.60 10.69
CA SER A 115 -3.18 5.97 11.92
C SER A 115 -3.49 6.83 13.15
N LEU A 116 -3.69 6.20 14.31
CA LEU A 116 -3.89 6.91 15.57
C LEU A 116 -2.63 7.66 16.02
N GLY A 117 -2.82 8.65 16.90
CA GLY A 117 -1.74 9.49 17.43
C GLY A 117 -1.30 10.59 16.46
N THR A 118 -0.20 11.26 16.82
CA THR A 118 0.41 12.35 16.05
C THR A 118 1.91 12.13 16.01
N ALA A 119 2.49 12.15 14.81
CA ALA A 119 3.93 12.09 14.61
C ALA A 119 4.66 13.27 15.28
N THR A 120 5.81 12.99 15.91
CA THR A 120 6.66 14.01 16.55
C THR A 120 8.00 14.20 15.86
N ASP A 121 8.24 13.43 14.79
CA ASP A 121 9.47 13.40 13.98
C ASP A 121 9.36 14.26 12.70
N GLY A 122 8.24 14.98 12.55
CA GLY A 122 7.94 15.81 11.38
C GLY A 122 7.31 15.05 10.20
N SER A 123 7.02 13.75 10.34
CA SER A 123 6.38 12.95 9.30
C SER A 123 4.98 13.46 8.95
N THR A 124 4.69 13.61 7.65
CA THR A 124 3.40 14.10 7.15
C THR A 124 2.56 13.01 6.49
N ASP A 125 1.25 13.19 6.55
CA ASP A 125 0.31 12.40 5.75
C ASP A 125 0.33 12.84 4.27
N ILE A 126 -0.42 12.12 3.45
CA ILE A 126 -0.51 12.34 1.99
C ILE A 126 -1.05 13.71 1.59
N SER A 127 -1.64 14.47 2.53
CA SER A 127 -2.12 15.84 2.32
C SER A 127 -1.18 16.89 2.89
N GLY A 128 -0.03 16.49 3.46
CA GLY A 128 0.95 17.38 4.06
C GLY A 128 0.65 17.78 5.51
N ASN A 129 -0.37 17.20 6.15
CA ASN A 129 -0.64 17.45 7.58
C ASN A 129 0.23 16.53 8.45
N PRO A 130 0.39 16.80 9.76
CA PRO A 130 1.08 15.86 10.66
C PRO A 130 0.47 14.46 10.58
N SER A 131 1.28 13.45 10.29
CA SER A 131 0.82 12.06 10.16
C SER A 131 0.38 11.47 11.49
N GLY A 132 -0.32 10.33 11.41
CA GLY A 132 -0.53 9.48 12.58
C GLY A 132 0.79 8.88 13.06
N TRP A 133 0.84 8.46 14.33
CA TRP A 133 2.08 7.93 14.91
C TRP A 133 2.45 6.58 14.27
N LEU A 134 3.74 6.40 13.97
CA LEU A 134 4.32 5.15 13.48
C LEU A 134 5.35 4.62 14.47
N PHE A 135 5.23 3.35 14.81
CA PHE A 135 6.18 2.68 15.69
C PHE A 135 7.26 2.00 14.85
N SER A 136 8.51 2.40 15.05
CA SER A 136 9.67 1.77 14.40
C SER A 136 10.62 1.22 15.44
N ALA A 137 11.11 0.00 15.23
CA ALA A 137 12.12 -0.63 16.07
C ALA A 137 13.56 -0.20 15.72
N TYR A 138 13.72 0.59 14.65
CA TYR A 138 15.02 0.96 14.09
C TYR A 138 15.33 2.45 14.22
N ASP A 139 14.69 3.14 15.18
CA ASP A 139 14.93 4.55 15.49
C ASP A 139 14.93 5.47 14.25
N GLY A 140 14.03 5.20 13.30
CA GLY A 140 13.89 5.99 12.07
C GLY A 140 14.97 5.76 11.01
N MET A 141 15.79 4.70 11.11
CA MET A 141 16.70 4.28 10.04
C MET A 141 15.95 4.02 8.75
N THR A 142 16.51 4.49 7.63
CA THR A 142 16.03 4.18 6.29
C THR A 142 16.33 2.73 5.90
N VAL A 143 15.61 2.19 4.92
CA VAL A 143 15.93 0.95 4.21
C VAL A 143 17.36 1.00 3.68
N ALA A 144 17.84 2.16 3.20
CA ALA A 144 19.23 2.32 2.78
C ALA A 144 20.21 2.14 3.97
N ASP A 145 19.94 2.75 5.12
CA ASP A 145 20.74 2.60 6.35
C ASP A 145 20.76 1.14 6.82
N ILE A 146 19.59 0.48 6.81
CA ILE A 146 19.45 -0.92 7.19
C ILE A 146 20.26 -1.82 6.24
N LEU A 147 20.13 -1.63 4.93
CA LEU A 147 20.84 -2.43 3.94
C LEU A 147 22.36 -2.22 4.01
N ALA A 148 22.82 -0.98 4.22
CA ALA A 148 24.23 -0.67 4.42
C ALA A 148 24.80 -1.40 5.65
N LYS A 149 24.08 -1.42 6.77
CA LYS A 149 24.48 -2.15 7.98
C LYS A 149 24.48 -3.67 7.80
N LEU A 150 23.67 -4.19 6.88
CA LEU A 150 23.62 -5.62 6.52
C LEU A 150 24.62 -6.01 5.42
N GLY A 151 25.33 -5.05 4.82
CA GLY A 151 26.25 -5.29 3.70
C GLY A 151 25.54 -5.68 2.40
N LYS A 152 24.38 -5.06 2.09
CA LYS A 152 23.51 -5.39 0.94
C LYS A 152 23.22 -4.22 0.00
#